data_AF-A0A6N2UWD5-F1
#
_entry.id   AF-A0A6N2UWD5-F1
#
_cell.length_a   1.000
_cell.length_b   1.000
_cell.length_c   1.000
_cell.angle_alpha   90.00
_cell.angle_beta   90.00
_cell.angle_gamma   90.00
#
_symmetry.space_group_name_H-M   'P 1'
#
loop_
_entity.id
_entity.type
_entity.pdbx_description
1 polymer ?
#
loop_
_entity_poly.entity_id
_entity_poly.type
_entity_poly.pdbx_seq_one_letter_code
_entity_poly.pdbx_strand_id
1 'polypeptide(L)'
;MTHMNDYLPERLATNPLQAMESDSDIEAIADAVISASVLRDECDGDAAFKKSARQLLYACLGYLRDWCSLEQRTVGNLKALLDAARPSSSGSTVTDLGDLFYEIESGCKRVISADGITMSWEPTALERNDGTCPRDTNGIRPEDDFCLGCYKRFAQGTAPTTRASIAVSLSRALPGREG
;
A
#
# COMPACT_ATOMS: atom_id res chain seq x y z
N MET A 1 0.41 16.15 21.41
CA MET A 1 0.52 15.46 20.11
C MET A 1 0.80 14.02 20.46
N THR A 2 -0.15 13.11 20.27
CA THR A 2 0.06 11.67 20.56
C THR A 2 0.96 11.07 19.50
N HIS A 3 2.02 10.39 19.90
CA HIS A 3 2.93 9.72 18.97
C HIS A 3 2.31 8.39 18.54
N MET A 4 2.46 8.00 17.27
CA MET A 4 2.01 6.71 16.74
C MET A 4 2.47 5.52 17.62
N ASN A 5 3.68 5.64 18.19
CA ASN A 5 4.28 4.63 19.06
C ASN A 5 3.50 4.39 20.35
N ASP A 6 2.69 5.35 20.81
CA ASP A 6 1.86 5.21 22.02
C ASP A 6 0.69 4.22 21.83
N TYR A 7 0.36 3.88 20.57
CA TYR A 7 -0.72 2.96 20.21
C TYR A 7 -0.21 1.58 19.78
N LEU A 8 1.11 1.39 19.76
CA LEU A 8 1.74 0.17 19.28
C LEU A 8 2.14 -0.75 20.45
N PRO A 9 2.08 -2.08 20.27
CA PRO A 9 2.72 -3.00 21.21
C PRO A 9 4.22 -2.71 21.29
N GLU A 10 4.83 -2.94 22.45
CA GLU A 10 6.24 -2.60 22.74
C GLU A 10 7.21 -3.08 21.66
N ARG A 11 6.97 -4.27 21.09
CA ARG A 11 7.78 -4.85 20.00
C ARG A 11 7.83 -3.98 18.74
N LEU A 12 6.75 -3.27 18.44
CA LEU A 12 6.63 -2.39 17.26
C LEU A 12 6.99 -0.94 17.59
N ALA A 13 7.03 -0.55 18.86
CA ALA A 13 7.14 0.86 19.27
C ALA A 13 8.46 1.54 18.85
N THR A 14 9.54 0.79 18.60
CA THR A 14 10.83 1.36 18.18
C THR A 14 11.00 1.45 16.67
N ASN A 15 10.64 0.40 15.93
CA ASN A 15 10.72 0.38 14.47
C ASN A 15 9.60 -0.52 13.87
N PRO A 16 8.37 0.01 13.76
CA PRO A 16 7.21 -0.80 13.43
C PRO A 16 7.33 -1.49 12.06
N LEU A 17 7.87 -0.79 11.07
CA LEU A 17 7.97 -1.28 9.69
C LEU A 17 9.02 -2.39 9.53
N GLN A 18 10.09 -2.36 10.32
CA GLN A 18 11.06 -3.47 10.32
C GLN A 18 10.59 -4.64 11.19
N ALA A 19 9.88 -4.36 12.28
CA ALA A 19 9.43 -5.37 13.23
C ALA A 19 8.13 -6.10 12.83
N MET A 20 7.41 -5.66 11.79
CA MET A 20 6.19 -6.35 11.34
C MET A 20 6.51 -7.74 10.76
N GLU A 21 5.81 -8.76 11.28
CA GLU A 21 5.98 -10.16 10.91
C GLU A 21 4.65 -10.81 10.52
N SER A 22 3.55 -10.34 11.12
CA SER A 22 2.21 -10.91 10.97
C SER A 22 1.20 -9.92 10.40
N ASP A 23 0.06 -10.42 9.92
CA ASP A 23 -1.04 -9.57 9.46
C ASP A 23 -1.60 -8.71 10.61
N SER A 24 -1.60 -9.23 11.84
CA SER A 24 -1.99 -8.46 13.03
C SER A 24 -1.05 -7.30 13.34
N ASP A 25 0.26 -7.41 13.04
CA ASP A 25 1.17 -6.28 13.16
C ASP A 25 0.85 -5.19 12.13
N ILE A 26 0.53 -5.59 10.90
CA ILE A 26 0.08 -4.67 9.84
C ILE A 26 -1.20 -3.95 10.29
N GLU A 27 -2.14 -4.68 10.87
CA GLU A 27 -3.39 -4.11 11.40
C GLU A 27 -3.13 -3.09 12.50
N ALA A 28 -2.29 -3.43 13.49
CA ALA A 28 -1.92 -2.55 14.58
C ALA A 28 -1.22 -1.27 14.10
N ILE A 29 -0.29 -1.39 13.14
CA ILE A 29 0.43 -0.25 12.56
C ILE A 29 -0.54 0.67 11.82
N ALA A 30 -1.42 0.12 10.99
CA ALA A 30 -2.39 0.91 10.27
C ALA A 30 -3.36 1.65 11.22
N ASP A 31 -3.80 1.00 12.29
CA ASP A 31 -4.66 1.64 13.29
C ASP A 31 -3.94 2.73 14.08
N ALA A 32 -2.66 2.52 14.40
CA ALA A 32 -1.83 3.54 15.01
C ALA A 32 -1.64 4.76 14.07
N VAL A 33 -1.41 4.53 12.77
CA VAL A 33 -1.32 5.60 11.75
C VAL A 33 -2.61 6.39 11.69
N ILE A 34 -3.77 5.73 11.59
CA ILE A 34 -5.07 6.41 11.54
C ILE A 34 -5.32 7.20 12.82
N SER A 35 -5.07 6.60 13.99
CA SER A 35 -5.31 7.23 15.29
C SER A 35 -4.40 8.42 15.57
N ALA A 36 -3.16 8.38 15.09
CA ALA A 36 -2.18 9.47 15.23
C ALA A 36 -2.33 10.57 14.15
N SER A 37 -3.15 10.34 13.13
CA SER A 37 -3.29 11.25 11.99
C SER A 37 -4.37 12.31 12.17
N VAL A 38 -4.28 13.36 11.33
CA VAL A 38 -5.36 14.34 11.15
C VAL A 38 -6.65 13.71 10.59
N LEU A 39 -6.58 12.48 10.07
CA LEU A 39 -7.75 11.73 9.60
C LEU A 39 -8.60 11.19 10.73
N ARG A 40 -8.17 11.26 11.99
CA ARG A 40 -8.93 10.66 13.10
C ARG A 40 -10.37 11.16 13.12
N ASP A 41 -10.59 12.47 13.02
CA ASP A 41 -11.94 13.05 13.04
C ASP A 41 -12.75 12.69 11.78
N GLU A 42 -12.11 12.65 10.59
CA GLU A 42 -12.75 12.21 9.34
C GLU A 42 -13.15 10.72 9.40
N CYS A 43 -12.28 9.88 9.96
CA CYS A 43 -12.50 8.46 10.14
C CYS A 43 -13.54 8.13 11.22
N ASP A 44 -13.60 8.93 12.28
CA ASP A 44 -14.58 8.73 13.36
C ASP A 44 -15.99 9.18 12.92
N GLY A 45 -16.08 10.13 11.97
CA GLY A 45 -17.34 10.55 11.34
C GLY A 45 -17.81 9.67 10.16
N ASP A 46 -16.90 8.94 9.50
CA ASP A 46 -17.22 8.10 8.33
C ASP A 46 -16.55 6.71 8.42
N ALA A 47 -17.35 5.71 8.81
CA ALA A 47 -16.91 4.32 8.93
C ALA A 47 -16.48 3.70 7.59
N ALA A 48 -17.07 4.12 6.46
CA ALA A 48 -16.71 3.62 5.14
C ALA A 48 -15.37 4.21 4.69
N PHE A 49 -15.12 5.49 4.98
CA PHE A 49 -13.83 6.14 4.79
C PHE A 49 -12.75 5.46 5.62
N LYS A 50 -12.97 5.26 6.93
CA LYS A 50 -12.04 4.57 7.83
C LYS A 50 -11.70 3.17 7.35
N LYS A 51 -12.71 2.39 6.94
CA LYS A 51 -12.52 1.04 6.39
C LYS A 51 -11.68 1.07 5.10
N SER A 52 -11.94 2.03 4.23
CA SER A 52 -11.20 2.19 2.97
C SER A 52 -9.74 2.60 3.22
N ALA A 53 -9.50 3.52 4.15
CA ALA A 53 -8.15 3.93 4.57
C ALA A 53 -7.35 2.76 5.15
N ARG A 54 -7.99 1.93 5.99
CA ARG A 54 -7.38 0.69 6.50
C ARG A 54 -6.98 -0.25 5.36
N GLN A 55 -7.86 -0.51 4.39
CA GLN A 55 -7.54 -1.41 3.27
C GLN A 55 -6.33 -0.92 2.45
N LEU A 56 -6.22 0.40 2.22
CA LEU A 56 -5.04 0.95 1.54
C LEU A 56 -3.76 0.80 2.39
N LEU A 57 -3.81 1.08 3.69
CA LEU A 57 -2.67 0.88 4.57
C LEU A 57 -2.25 -0.59 4.65
N TYR A 58 -3.19 -1.52 4.78
CA TYR A 58 -2.92 -2.96 4.79
C TYR A 58 -2.24 -3.40 3.51
N ALA A 59 -2.70 -2.91 2.35
CA ALA A 59 -2.08 -3.18 1.06
C ALA A 59 -0.63 -2.67 1.01
N CYS A 60 -0.38 -1.41 1.38
CA CYS A 60 0.97 -0.84 1.32
C CYS A 60 1.94 -1.48 2.33
N LEU A 61 1.49 -1.71 3.57
CA LEU A 61 2.29 -2.36 4.61
C LEU A 61 2.57 -3.83 4.28
N GLY A 62 1.56 -4.55 3.80
CA GLY A 62 1.73 -5.93 3.32
C GLY A 62 2.69 -6.01 2.14
N TYR A 63 2.64 -5.05 1.21
CA TYR A 63 3.62 -4.97 0.13
C TYR A 63 5.04 -4.80 0.65
N LEU A 64 5.26 -3.87 1.59
CA LEU A 64 6.58 -3.69 2.22
C LEU A 64 7.05 -4.95 2.98
N ARG A 65 6.14 -5.67 3.62
CA ARG A 65 6.49 -6.89 4.36
C ARG A 65 6.87 -8.02 3.41
N ASP A 66 6.08 -8.24 2.36
CA ASP A 66 6.14 -9.47 1.59
C ASP A 66 6.98 -9.34 0.31
N TRP A 67 7.10 -8.13 -0.24
CA TRP A 67 7.71 -7.90 -1.55
C TRP A 67 8.94 -6.99 -1.51
N CYS A 68 9.24 -6.41 -0.35
CA CYS A 68 10.41 -5.56 -0.16
C CYS A 68 11.40 -6.19 0.84
N SER A 69 12.68 -5.94 0.60
CA SER A 69 13.75 -6.27 1.55
C SER A 69 13.59 -5.47 2.84
N LEU A 70 14.21 -5.95 3.93
CA LEU A 70 14.12 -5.31 5.24
C LEU A 70 14.58 -3.83 5.22
N GLU A 71 15.62 -3.51 4.45
CA GLU A 71 16.14 -2.14 4.29
C GLU A 71 15.16 -1.20 3.59
N GLN A 72 14.27 -1.75 2.75
CA GLN A 72 13.24 -1.00 2.04
C GLN A 72 12.00 -0.76 2.90
N ARG A 73 11.86 -1.38 4.08
CA ARG A 73 10.73 -1.20 4.99
C ARG A 73 10.87 0.11 5.78
N THR A 74 10.69 1.22 5.08
CA THR A 74 10.86 2.58 5.63
C THR A 74 9.59 3.41 5.48
N VAL A 75 9.45 4.44 6.32
CA VAL A 75 8.33 5.40 6.21
C VAL A 75 8.36 6.12 4.86
N GLY A 76 9.56 6.38 4.32
CA GLY A 76 9.72 6.98 2.99
C GLY A 76 9.13 6.12 1.87
N ASN A 77 9.37 4.81 1.89
CA ASN A 77 8.79 3.90 0.90
C ASN A 77 7.29 3.68 1.11
N LEU A 78 6.81 3.64 2.36
CA LEU A 78 5.38 3.63 2.65
C LEU A 78 4.68 4.86 2.07
N LYS A 79 5.27 6.04 2.26
CA LYS A 79 4.77 7.30 1.68
C LYS A 79 4.77 7.26 0.16
N ALA A 80 5.83 6.74 -0.47
CA ALA A 80 5.90 6.59 -1.92
C ALA A 80 4.78 5.68 -2.47
N LEU A 81 4.47 4.57 -1.78
CA LEU A 81 3.35 3.69 -2.15
C LEU A 81 2.00 4.41 -2.03
N LEU A 82 1.79 5.18 -0.95
CA LEU A 82 0.57 5.97 -0.78
C LEU A 82 0.45 7.06 -1.85
N ASP A 83 1.55 7.74 -2.19
CA ASP A 83 1.57 8.75 -3.25
C ASP A 83 1.29 8.14 -4.64
N ALA A 84 1.76 6.91 -4.88
CA ALA A 84 1.52 6.11 -6.09
C ALA A 84 0.06 5.61 -6.22
N ALA A 85 -0.73 5.65 -5.13
CA ALA A 85 -2.16 5.36 -5.16
C ALA A 85 -2.98 6.47 -5.82
N ARG A 86 -2.36 7.61 -6.14
CA ARG A 86 -3.00 8.74 -6.81
C ARG A 86 -2.90 8.58 -8.32
N PRO A 87 -3.93 8.99 -9.09
CA PRO A 87 -3.83 9.01 -10.53
C PRO A 87 -2.77 10.00 -11.01
N SER A 88 -2.02 9.62 -12.05
CA SER A 88 -0.96 10.47 -12.63
C SER A 88 -1.49 11.70 -13.37
N SER A 89 -2.79 11.71 -13.72
CA SER A 89 -3.44 12.83 -14.40
C SER A 89 -4.92 12.97 -14.02
N SER A 90 -5.43 14.21 -14.10
CA SER A 90 -6.84 14.52 -13.85
C SER A 90 -7.75 13.77 -14.82
N GLY A 91 -8.63 12.92 -14.30
CA GLY A 91 -9.56 12.10 -15.08
C GLY A 91 -9.08 10.67 -15.37
N SER A 92 -7.82 10.34 -15.06
CA SER A 92 -7.35 8.96 -15.08
C SER A 92 -7.82 8.20 -13.84
N THR A 93 -8.10 6.91 -14.00
CA THR A 93 -8.32 5.97 -12.89
C THR A 93 -7.14 5.03 -12.68
N VAL A 94 -6.14 5.11 -13.57
CA VAL A 94 -4.90 4.33 -13.52
C VAL A 94 -3.93 5.01 -12.57
N THR A 95 -3.30 4.21 -11.73
CA THR A 95 -2.40 4.64 -10.65
C THR A 95 -1.18 3.72 -10.68
N ASP A 96 0.01 4.23 -10.39
CA ASP A 96 1.23 3.40 -10.37
C ASP A 96 1.14 2.27 -9.34
N LEU A 97 0.45 2.50 -8.20
CA LEU A 97 0.16 1.45 -7.23
C LEU A 97 -0.75 0.36 -7.82
N GLY A 98 -1.66 0.74 -8.70
CA GLY A 98 -2.54 -0.21 -9.39
C GLY A 98 -1.81 -1.05 -10.42
N ASP A 99 -0.85 -0.47 -11.14
CA ASP A 99 0.04 -1.23 -12.02
C ASP A 99 0.90 -2.21 -11.23
N LEU A 100 1.39 -1.81 -10.04
CA LEU A 100 2.14 -2.66 -9.14
C LEU A 100 1.34 -3.88 -8.65
N PHE A 101 0.09 -3.68 -8.22
CA PHE A 101 -0.74 -4.80 -7.80
C PHE A 101 -1.25 -5.64 -8.98
N TYR A 102 -1.41 -5.04 -10.16
CA TYR A 102 -1.67 -5.79 -11.38
C TYR A 102 -0.48 -6.68 -11.76
N GLU A 103 0.75 -6.23 -11.50
CA GLU A 103 1.97 -7.01 -11.74
C GLU A 103 2.01 -8.29 -10.87
N ILE A 104 1.60 -8.17 -9.59
CA ILE A 104 1.42 -9.34 -8.71
C ILE A 104 0.29 -10.24 -9.21
N GLU A 105 -0.86 -9.67 -9.57
CA GLU A 105 -2.06 -10.43 -9.95
C GLU A 105 -1.90 -11.16 -11.28
N SER A 106 -1.23 -10.55 -12.26
CA SER A 106 -1.11 -11.07 -13.62
C SER A 106 0.22 -11.80 -13.87
N GLY A 107 1.24 -11.54 -13.06
CA GLY A 107 2.61 -11.95 -13.35
C GLY A 107 3.28 -11.14 -14.47
N CYS A 108 2.69 -10.02 -14.87
CA CYS A 108 3.19 -9.17 -15.95
C CYS A 108 3.33 -7.71 -15.52
N LYS A 109 4.47 -7.11 -15.85
CA LYS A 109 4.71 -5.67 -15.65
C LYS A 109 4.33 -4.89 -16.90
N ARG A 110 3.88 -3.65 -16.71
CA ARG A 110 3.62 -2.74 -17.82
C ARG A 110 4.93 -2.20 -18.35
N VAL A 111 5.16 -2.36 -19.65
CA VAL A 111 6.33 -1.81 -20.34
C VAL A 111 5.87 -0.80 -21.37
N ILE A 112 6.43 0.41 -21.28
CA ILE A 112 6.25 1.46 -22.29
C ILE A 112 7.44 1.34 -23.23
N SER A 113 7.17 1.10 -24.51
CA SER A 113 8.19 0.97 -25.54
C SER A 113 8.97 2.28 -25.70
N ALA A 114 10.13 2.21 -26.36
CA ALA A 114 11.00 3.37 -26.58
C ALA A 114 10.33 4.52 -27.37
N ASP A 115 9.25 4.23 -28.10
CA ASP A 115 8.43 5.23 -28.79
C ASP A 115 7.53 6.06 -27.85
N GLY A 116 7.41 5.67 -26.57
CA GLY A 116 6.56 6.32 -25.57
C GLY A 116 5.06 6.13 -25.78
N ILE A 117 4.66 5.34 -26.78
CA ILE A 117 3.26 5.19 -27.22
C ILE A 117 2.81 3.74 -27.07
N THR A 118 3.65 2.79 -27.48
CA THR A 118 3.28 1.38 -27.48
C THR A 118 3.43 0.80 -26.09
N MET A 119 2.31 0.30 -25.55
CA MET A 119 2.27 -0.39 -24.26
C MET A 119 2.20 -1.91 -24.46
N SER A 120 3.08 -2.64 -23.78
CA SER A 120 3.08 -4.10 -23.70
C SER A 120 3.03 -4.56 -22.24
N TRP A 121 2.64 -5.81 -22.06
CA TRP A 121 2.73 -6.52 -20.79
C TRP A 121 3.78 -7.62 -20.94
N GLU A 122 4.82 -7.56 -20.12
CA GLU A 122 5.94 -8.49 -20.16
C GLU A 122 6.04 -9.24 -18.83
N PRO A 123 6.51 -10.50 -18.81
CA PRO A 123 6.70 -11.24 -17.57
C PRO A 123 7.48 -10.44 -16.53
N THR A 124 6.98 -10.39 -15.30
CA THR A 124 7.61 -9.64 -14.22
C THR A 124 8.92 -10.28 -13.75
N ALA A 125 9.80 -9.46 -13.18
CA ALA A 125 10.96 -9.91 -12.41
C ALA A 125 10.71 -9.87 -10.89
N LEU A 126 9.51 -9.52 -10.47
CA LEU A 126 9.10 -9.44 -9.08
C LEU A 126 9.16 -10.83 -8.44
N GLU A 127 9.73 -10.88 -7.25
CA GLU A 127 9.86 -12.07 -6.42
C GLU A 127 9.45 -11.69 -5.00
N ARG A 128 8.59 -12.51 -4.39
CA ARG A 128 8.18 -12.35 -2.99
C ARG A 128 9.30 -12.83 -2.08
N ASN A 129 9.36 -12.34 -0.86
CA ASN A 129 10.39 -12.71 0.13
C ASN A 129 10.44 -14.22 0.47
N ASP A 130 9.43 -15.01 0.10
CA ASP A 130 9.42 -16.47 0.22
C ASP A 130 9.92 -17.21 -1.04
N GLY A 131 10.37 -16.48 -2.06
CA GLY A 131 10.84 -16.98 -3.36
C GLY A 131 9.75 -17.12 -4.42
N THR A 132 8.48 -16.84 -4.10
CA THR A 132 7.39 -16.93 -5.07
C THR A 132 7.52 -15.87 -6.16
N CYS A 133 7.56 -16.30 -7.42
CA CYS A 133 7.58 -15.43 -8.60
C CYS A 133 6.21 -15.46 -9.30
N PRO A 134 5.45 -14.34 -9.34
CA PRO A 134 4.14 -14.28 -10.01
C PRO A 134 4.14 -14.76 -11.46
N ARG A 135 5.22 -14.48 -12.21
CA ARG A 135 5.38 -14.93 -13.61
C ARG A 135 5.37 -16.46 -13.75
N ASP A 136 5.81 -17.19 -12.72
CA ASP A 136 5.95 -18.64 -12.74
C ASP A 136 4.67 -19.35 -12.26
N THR A 137 3.73 -18.59 -11.68
CA THR A 137 2.43 -19.07 -11.18
C THR A 137 1.24 -18.61 -12.02
N ASN A 138 1.48 -17.95 -13.15
CA ASN A 138 0.44 -17.30 -13.96
C ASN A 138 -0.31 -16.22 -13.15
N GLY A 139 0.43 -15.46 -12.36
CA GLY A 139 -0.08 -14.46 -11.42
C GLY A 139 -0.44 -15.04 -10.05
N ILE A 140 -0.77 -14.18 -9.10
CA ILE A 140 -1.22 -14.55 -7.76
C ILE A 140 -2.66 -14.08 -7.57
N ARG A 141 -3.51 -14.96 -7.02
CA ARG A 141 -4.92 -14.60 -6.81
C ARG A 141 -5.07 -13.69 -5.59
N PRO A 142 -6.04 -12.76 -5.58
CA PRO A 142 -6.28 -11.90 -4.42
C PRO A 142 -6.61 -12.64 -3.11
N GLU A 143 -7.13 -13.86 -3.19
CA GLU A 143 -7.36 -14.73 -2.03
C GLU A 143 -6.08 -15.37 -1.45
N ASP A 144 -5.03 -15.48 -2.25
CA ASP A 144 -3.77 -16.15 -1.88
C ASP A 144 -2.69 -15.17 -1.39
N ASP A 145 -2.91 -13.86 -1.54
CA ASP A 145 -2.01 -12.80 -1.09
C ASP A 145 -2.77 -11.71 -0.32
N PHE A 146 -2.37 -11.51 0.94
CA PHE A 146 -3.01 -10.57 1.86
C PHE A 146 -3.03 -9.13 1.30
N CYS A 147 -1.89 -8.66 0.78
CA CYS A 147 -1.75 -7.26 0.37
C CYS A 147 -2.52 -6.98 -0.93
N LEU A 148 -2.52 -7.91 -1.89
CA LEU A 148 -3.32 -7.88 -3.10
C LEU A 148 -4.81 -7.93 -2.78
N GLY A 149 -5.24 -8.84 -1.89
CA GLY A 149 -6.62 -8.93 -1.43
C GLY A 149 -7.11 -7.62 -0.81
N CYS A 150 -6.29 -6.98 0.03
CA CYS A 150 -6.58 -5.66 0.60
C CYS A 150 -6.66 -4.57 -0.47
N TYR A 151 -5.71 -4.53 -1.42
CA TYR A 151 -5.75 -3.55 -2.50
C TYR A 151 -7.02 -3.69 -3.35
N LYS A 152 -7.44 -4.91 -3.69
CA LYS A 152 -8.66 -5.15 -4.48
C LYS A 152 -9.91 -4.67 -3.76
N ARG A 153 -10.03 -4.92 -2.45
CA ARG A 153 -11.14 -4.40 -1.64
C ARG A 153 -11.17 -2.88 -1.60
N PHE A 154 -10.00 -2.23 -1.52
CA PHE A 154 -9.89 -0.77 -1.63
C PHE A 154 -10.30 -0.25 -3.02
N ALA A 155 -9.74 -0.84 -4.09
CA ALA A 155 -9.97 -0.40 -5.46
C ALA A 155 -11.43 -0.56 -5.91
N GLN A 156 -12.09 -1.63 -5.46
CA GLN A 156 -13.49 -1.94 -5.80
C GLN A 156 -14.50 -1.29 -4.84
N GLY A 157 -14.15 -1.16 -3.55
CA GLY A 157 -15.05 -0.67 -2.52
C GLY A 157 -15.10 0.85 -2.36
N THR A 158 -14.24 1.59 -3.07
CA THR A 158 -14.06 3.03 -2.86
C THR A 158 -14.07 3.80 -4.18
N ALA A 159 -14.89 4.85 -4.28
CA ALA A 159 -14.98 5.70 -5.46
C ALA A 159 -13.61 6.33 -5.80
N PRO A 160 -13.26 6.53 -7.09
CA PRO A 160 -11.94 7.03 -7.50
C PRO A 160 -11.54 8.36 -6.84
N THR A 161 -12.46 9.31 -6.69
CA THR A 161 -12.22 10.59 -6.03
C THR A 161 -11.90 10.42 -4.54
N THR A 162 -12.64 9.55 -3.86
CA THR A 162 -12.40 9.20 -2.45
C THR A 162 -11.07 8.46 -2.27
N ARG A 163 -10.69 7.57 -3.19
CA ARG A 163 -9.38 6.88 -3.17
C ARG A 163 -8.22 7.87 -3.19
N ALA A 164 -8.28 8.87 -4.07
CA ALA A 164 -7.25 9.91 -4.13
C ALA A 164 -7.20 10.76 -2.85
N SER A 165 -8.35 11.11 -2.27
CA SER A 165 -8.43 11.84 -1.00
C SER A 165 -7.79 11.07 0.15
N ILE A 166 -8.14 9.79 0.30
CA ILE A 166 -7.58 8.88 1.31
C ILE A 166 -6.06 8.80 1.17
N ALA A 167 -5.55 8.59 -0.04
CA ALA A 167 -4.12 8.49 -0.31
C ALA A 167 -3.36 9.75 0.11
N VAL A 168 -3.87 10.94 -0.25
CA VAL A 168 -3.28 12.23 0.13
C VAL A 168 -3.26 12.39 1.65
N SER A 169 -4.37 12.11 2.32
CA SER A 169 -4.46 12.32 3.76
C SER A 169 -3.58 11.35 4.54
N LEU A 170 -3.47 10.09 4.12
CA LEU A 170 -2.55 9.12 4.72
C LEU A 170 -1.08 9.51 4.47
N SER A 171 -0.72 9.95 3.27
CA SER A 171 0.64 10.42 2.96
C SER A 171 1.04 11.63 3.81
N ARG A 172 0.09 12.51 4.15
CA ARG A 172 0.29 13.66 5.06
C ARG A 172 0.35 13.28 6.53
N ALA A 173 -0.29 12.17 6.92
CA ALA A 173 -0.30 11.67 8.29
C ALA A 173 1.05 11.10 8.72
N LEU A 174 1.81 10.54 7.77
CA LEU A 174 3.13 10.00 8.05
C LEU A 174 4.14 11.12 8.33
N PRO A 175 5.05 10.94 9.31
CA PRO A 175 6.05 11.94 9.62
C PRO A 175 6.89 12.27 8.37
N GLY A 176 7.23 13.55 8.23
CA GLY A 176 8.13 14.01 7.17
C GLY A 176 9.47 13.28 7.26
N ARG A 177 10.14 13.10 6.11
CA ARG A 177 11.49 12.54 6.02
C ARG A 177 12.40 13.35 6.96
N GLU A 178 12.83 12.78 8.07
CA GLU A 178 13.97 13.32 8.81
C GLU A 178 15.15 13.23 7.83
N GLY A 179 15.59 14.41 7.36
CA GLY A 179 16.78 14.56 6.52
C GLY A 179 18.04 14.57 7.36
#